data_AF-A0A959XB09-F1
#
_entry.id   AF-A0A959XB09-F1
#
_cell.length_a   1.000
_cell.length_b   1.000
_cell.length_c   1.000
_cell.angle_alpha   90.00
_cell.angle_beta   90.00
_cell.angle_gamma   90.00
#
_symmetry.space_group_name_H-M   'P 1'
#
loop_
_entity.id
_entity.type
_entity.pdbx_description
1 polymer ?
#
loop_
_entity_poly.entity_id
_entity_poly.type
_entity_poly.pdbx_seq_one_letter_code
_entity_poly.pdbx_strand_id
1 'polypeptide(L)'
;PAQGICINFGNVVNTTRQKPPFGIDQIGKSFRNEITTGNFIFRTREFEQMEMEFFVKPGEDEEWHKYWIDERTRWYVDLGISPDNLRHYDHPKEKLSHYSKGTVDIEYRFNFTGSEWGELEGIANRTDFDLGTHAKHSGQDLSYFDQAANERYLPYVIEPAAGLSRSLMTFLVEAYQEDEAPNTKGGVDKRTVLRLDPRLAPVKAAVLPLSRNADLSPKAKDLAKDLRKHWNIDFDDSGAIGRRYRRQDEIGTPYCITVDFETLEDHAVTVRERDSMNQERISIDGLQRWLAERLLGA
;
A
#
# COMPACT_ATOMS: atom_id res chain seq x y z
N PRO A 1 8.36 -16.66 3.56
CA PRO A 1 7.54 -16.67 4.78
C PRO A 1 6.38 -17.68 4.69
N ALA A 2 5.91 -17.93 3.46
CA ALA A 2 5.13 -19.06 2.95
C ALA A 2 5.27 -20.40 3.72
N GLN A 3 6.50 -20.85 3.94
CA GLN A 3 6.75 -22.12 4.63
C GLN A 3 6.22 -22.13 6.08
N GLY A 4 6.32 -20.99 6.77
CA GLY A 4 5.79 -20.81 8.11
C GLY A 4 4.26 -20.88 8.18
N ILE A 5 3.59 -20.49 7.09
CA ILE A 5 2.14 -20.60 6.95
C ILE A 5 1.74 -22.06 6.75
N CYS A 6 2.40 -22.77 5.82
CA CYS A 6 2.09 -24.16 5.50
C CYS A 6 2.23 -25.09 6.71
N ILE A 7 3.27 -24.93 7.54
CA ILE A 7 3.45 -25.74 8.76
C ILE A 7 2.37 -25.49 9.81
N ASN A 8 1.70 -24.34 9.77
CA ASN A 8 0.65 -23.95 10.72
C ASN A 8 -0.77 -24.19 10.18
N PHE A 9 -0.92 -24.67 8.95
CA PHE A 9 -2.22 -24.94 8.33
C PHE A 9 -3.16 -25.72 9.26
N GLY A 10 -2.72 -26.87 9.78
CA GLY A 10 -3.53 -27.71 10.66
C GLY A 10 -3.95 -27.00 11.96
N ASN A 11 -3.05 -26.21 12.55
CA ASN A 11 -3.37 -25.42 13.74
C ASN A 11 -4.44 -24.37 13.45
N VAL A 12 -4.33 -23.66 12.32
CA VAL A 12 -5.31 -22.64 11.93
C VAL A 12 -6.67 -23.27 11.66
N VAL A 13 -6.75 -24.34 10.86
CA VAL A 13 -8.02 -25.04 10.59
C VAL A 13 -8.70 -25.48 11.88
N ASN A 14 -7.95 -26.09 12.80
CA ASN A 14 -8.48 -26.61 14.06
C ASN A 14 -8.95 -25.51 15.02
N THR A 15 -8.30 -24.35 15.03
CA THR A 15 -8.58 -23.28 16.00
C THR A 15 -9.58 -22.25 15.50
N THR A 16 -9.63 -21.99 14.19
CA THR A 16 -10.45 -20.91 13.60
C THR A 16 -11.75 -21.40 12.97
N ARG A 17 -11.92 -22.72 12.79
CA ARG A 17 -13.05 -23.33 12.08
C ARG A 17 -13.25 -22.82 10.64
N GLN A 18 -12.22 -22.22 10.05
CA GLN A 18 -12.21 -21.82 8.65
C GLN A 18 -12.40 -23.05 7.75
N LYS A 19 -13.06 -22.85 6.61
CA LYS A 19 -13.29 -23.87 5.59
C LYS A 19 -12.70 -23.36 4.27
N PRO A 20 -11.98 -24.17 3.49
CA PRO A 20 -11.60 -23.81 2.14
C PRO A 20 -12.84 -23.35 1.34
N PRO A 21 -12.72 -22.27 0.55
CA PRO A 21 -11.51 -21.48 0.33
C PRO A 21 -11.21 -20.47 1.46
N PHE A 22 -9.97 -20.40 1.94
CA PHE A 22 -9.52 -19.39 2.90
C PHE A 22 -8.01 -19.08 2.77
N GLY A 23 -7.60 -17.88 3.20
CA GLY A 23 -6.20 -17.45 3.20
C GLY A 23 -5.59 -17.39 4.59
N ILE A 24 -4.27 -17.59 4.65
CA ILE A 24 -3.45 -17.21 5.81
C ILE A 24 -2.37 -16.26 5.30
N ASP A 25 -2.31 -15.07 5.88
CA ASP A 25 -1.42 -14.00 5.43
C ASP A 25 -0.28 -13.77 6.42
N GLN A 26 0.89 -13.42 5.90
CA GLN A 26 2.01 -12.99 6.70
C GLN A 26 2.75 -11.82 6.04
N ILE A 27 3.02 -10.79 6.85
CA ILE A 27 3.94 -9.72 6.51
C ILE A 27 5.20 -9.90 7.35
N GLY A 28 6.36 -9.94 6.70
CA GLY A 28 7.61 -10.15 7.43
C GLY A 28 8.86 -10.00 6.59
N LYS A 29 9.98 -10.08 7.28
CA LYS A 29 11.31 -10.00 6.66
C LYS A 29 11.70 -11.31 6.00
N SER A 30 12.33 -11.18 4.86
CA SER A 30 12.95 -12.25 4.10
C SER A 30 14.39 -11.91 3.76
N PHE A 31 15.21 -12.94 3.65
CA PHE A 31 16.63 -12.81 3.37
C PHE A 31 16.99 -13.62 2.13
N ARG A 32 17.66 -12.99 1.17
CA ARG A 32 18.25 -13.65 0.00
C ARG A 32 19.72 -13.27 -0.07
N ASN A 33 20.61 -14.24 -0.20
CA ASN A 33 22.05 -13.99 -0.29
C ASN A 33 22.43 -13.52 -1.70
N GLU A 34 21.98 -12.31 -2.03
CA GLU A 34 22.11 -11.72 -3.35
C GLU A 34 23.58 -11.39 -3.68
N ILE A 35 24.03 -11.88 -4.84
CA ILE A 35 25.41 -11.70 -5.30
C ILE A 35 25.63 -10.25 -5.74
N THR A 36 24.67 -9.67 -6.46
CA THR A 36 24.73 -8.30 -6.97
C THR A 36 23.52 -7.51 -6.49
N THR A 37 23.73 -6.59 -5.56
CA THR A 37 22.71 -5.62 -5.16
C THR A 37 22.61 -4.49 -6.18
N GLY A 38 21.43 -3.88 -6.34
CA GLY A 38 21.24 -2.82 -7.32
C GLY A 38 19.84 -2.21 -7.31
N ASN A 39 19.65 -1.17 -8.12
CA ASN A 39 18.38 -0.46 -8.30
C ASN A 39 17.74 -0.05 -6.96
N PHE A 40 18.54 0.59 -6.10
CA PHE A 40 18.11 1.10 -4.80
C PHE A 40 17.48 0.01 -3.91
N ILE A 41 16.17 0.08 -3.63
CA ILE A 41 15.44 -0.89 -2.80
C ILE A 41 14.89 -2.10 -3.57
N PHE A 42 15.15 -2.20 -4.87
CA PHE A 42 14.60 -3.26 -5.72
C PHE A 42 15.32 -4.61 -5.55
N ARG A 43 16.65 -4.57 -5.33
CA ARG A 43 17.50 -5.76 -5.20
C ARG A 43 18.42 -5.63 -3.99
N THR A 44 17.89 -6.06 -2.84
CA THR A 44 18.54 -6.04 -1.52
C THR A 44 18.70 -7.47 -0.96
N ARG A 45 19.49 -7.62 0.11
CA ARG A 45 19.67 -8.90 0.81
C ARG A 45 18.65 -9.15 1.92
N GLU A 46 18.06 -8.09 2.44
CA GLU A 46 16.96 -8.07 3.40
C GLU A 46 15.85 -7.20 2.81
N PHE A 47 14.63 -7.71 2.82
CA PHE A 47 13.44 -7.01 2.33
C PHE A 47 12.20 -7.55 3.04
N GLU A 48 11.12 -6.79 2.97
CA GLU A 48 9.82 -7.19 3.51
C GLU A 48 8.93 -7.74 2.40
N GLN A 49 8.22 -8.81 2.71
CA GLN A 49 7.24 -9.43 1.83
C GLN A 49 5.88 -9.46 2.51
N MET A 50 4.84 -9.40 1.69
CA MET A 50 3.46 -9.72 2.05
C MET A 50 3.11 -10.97 1.26
N GLU A 51 2.96 -12.10 1.94
CA GLU A 51 2.65 -13.40 1.31
C GLU A 51 1.34 -13.92 1.90
N MET A 52 0.50 -14.48 1.05
CA MET A 52 -0.71 -15.20 1.44
C MET A 52 -0.67 -16.59 0.86
N GLU A 53 -0.95 -17.61 1.67
CA GLU A 53 -1.28 -18.94 1.17
C GLU A 53 -2.81 -19.11 1.18
N PHE A 54 -3.41 -19.13 0.01
CA PHE A 54 -4.86 -19.29 -0.17
C PHE A 54 -5.20 -20.74 -0.50
N PHE A 55 -5.77 -21.43 0.48
CA PHE A 55 -6.08 -22.85 0.42
C PHE A 55 -7.43 -23.08 -0.25
N VAL A 56 -7.44 -23.83 -1.34
CA VAL A 56 -8.62 -24.07 -2.18
C VAL A 56 -8.83 -25.56 -2.41
N LYS A 57 -10.05 -25.91 -2.82
CA LYS A 57 -10.36 -27.27 -3.23
C LYS A 57 -9.73 -27.57 -4.61
N PRO A 58 -9.12 -28.75 -4.81
CA PRO A 58 -8.63 -29.14 -6.14
C PRO A 58 -9.76 -29.09 -7.18
N GLY A 59 -9.49 -28.47 -8.33
CA GLY A 59 -10.49 -28.25 -9.38
C GLY A 59 -11.13 -26.86 -9.37
N GLU A 60 -11.01 -26.10 -8.27
CA GLU A 60 -11.40 -24.68 -8.19
C GLU A 60 -10.18 -23.74 -8.32
N ASP A 61 -8.97 -24.31 -8.38
CA ASP A 61 -7.70 -23.58 -8.30
C ASP A 61 -7.48 -22.59 -9.44
N GLU A 62 -7.93 -22.88 -10.66
CA GLU A 62 -7.79 -21.96 -11.81
C GLU A 62 -8.68 -20.73 -11.67
N GLU A 63 -9.90 -20.89 -11.14
CA GLU A 63 -10.82 -19.78 -10.88
C GLU A 63 -10.23 -18.85 -9.80
N TRP A 64 -9.74 -19.43 -8.70
CA TRP A 64 -9.11 -18.67 -7.62
C TRP A 64 -7.78 -18.04 -8.03
N HIS A 65 -7.00 -18.70 -8.88
CA HIS A 65 -5.77 -18.12 -9.44
C HIS A 65 -6.08 -16.86 -10.25
N LYS A 66 -7.07 -16.95 -11.15
CA LYS A 66 -7.52 -15.79 -11.93
C LYS A 66 -8.09 -14.69 -11.02
N TYR A 67 -8.93 -15.05 -10.06
CA TYR A 67 -9.48 -14.09 -9.10
C TYR A 67 -8.38 -13.29 -8.41
N TRP A 68 -7.33 -13.95 -7.89
CA TRP A 68 -6.26 -13.27 -7.19
C TRP A 68 -5.39 -12.40 -8.11
N ILE A 69 -5.16 -12.80 -9.37
CA ILE A 69 -4.51 -11.93 -10.35
C ILE A 69 -5.31 -10.63 -10.54
N ASP A 70 -6.62 -10.75 -10.77
CA ASP A 70 -7.50 -9.60 -10.99
C ASP A 70 -7.60 -8.71 -9.73
N GLU A 71 -7.77 -9.34 -8.57
CA GLU A 71 -7.90 -8.68 -7.26
C GLU A 71 -6.64 -7.88 -6.90
N ARG A 72 -5.47 -8.51 -7.04
CA ARG A 72 -4.19 -7.87 -6.72
C ARG A 72 -3.86 -6.75 -7.72
N THR A 73 -4.21 -6.93 -8.99
CA THR A 73 -4.09 -5.86 -9.99
C THR A 73 -5.00 -4.69 -9.66
N ARG A 74 -6.27 -4.97 -9.30
CA ARG A 74 -7.21 -3.93 -8.88
C ARG A 74 -6.70 -3.17 -7.66
N TRP A 75 -6.08 -3.84 -6.69
CA TRP A 75 -5.51 -3.19 -5.51
C TRP A 75 -4.44 -2.15 -5.85
N TYR A 76 -3.52 -2.45 -6.79
CA TYR A 76 -2.53 -1.47 -7.24
C TYR A 76 -3.17 -0.29 -7.97
N VAL A 77 -4.13 -0.55 -8.86
CA VAL A 77 -4.83 0.49 -9.62
C VAL A 77 -5.68 1.38 -8.72
N ASP A 78 -6.41 0.78 -7.79
CA ASP A 78 -7.26 1.47 -6.82
C ASP A 78 -6.43 2.41 -5.93
N LEU A 79 -5.17 2.07 -5.64
CA LEU A 79 -4.23 2.90 -4.89
C LEU A 79 -3.44 3.90 -5.73
N GLY A 80 -3.86 4.13 -6.97
CA GLY A 80 -3.38 5.21 -7.82
C GLY A 80 -2.33 4.84 -8.86
N ILE A 81 -2.04 3.55 -9.07
CA ILE A 81 -1.17 3.14 -10.19
C ILE A 81 -1.94 3.12 -11.50
N SER A 82 -1.41 3.82 -12.51
CA SER A 82 -1.95 3.77 -13.86
C SER A 82 -1.90 2.34 -14.42
N PRO A 83 -3.02 1.79 -14.93
CA PRO A 83 -3.03 0.51 -15.62
C PRO A 83 -2.03 0.42 -16.78
N ASP A 84 -1.71 1.55 -17.43
CA ASP A 84 -0.75 1.61 -18.54
C ASP A 84 0.70 1.34 -18.09
N ASN A 85 0.98 1.46 -16.78
CA ASN A 85 2.26 1.13 -16.17
C ASN A 85 2.29 -0.28 -15.58
N LEU A 86 1.20 -1.05 -15.67
CA LEU A 86 1.12 -2.42 -15.18
C LEU A 86 0.96 -3.40 -16.33
N ARG A 87 1.51 -4.60 -16.14
CA ARG A 87 1.21 -5.74 -17.01
C ARG A 87 1.18 -7.03 -16.23
N HIS A 88 0.52 -8.02 -16.81
CA HIS A 88 0.64 -9.42 -16.40
C HIS A 88 1.70 -10.09 -17.26
N TYR A 89 2.64 -10.75 -16.60
CA TYR A 89 3.65 -11.58 -17.25
C TYR A 89 3.42 -13.04 -16.89
N ASP A 90 2.82 -13.79 -17.80
CA ASP A 90 2.69 -15.25 -17.70
C ASP A 90 4.06 -15.91 -17.85
N HIS A 91 4.46 -16.71 -16.87
CA HIS A 91 5.71 -17.46 -16.94
C HIS A 91 5.62 -18.55 -18.03
N PRO A 92 6.58 -18.60 -18.97
CA PRO A 92 6.73 -19.74 -19.86
C PRO A 92 6.89 -21.04 -19.07
N LYS A 93 6.42 -22.17 -19.60
CA LYS A 93 6.47 -23.46 -18.91
C LYS A 93 7.89 -23.84 -18.46
N GLU A 94 8.90 -23.42 -19.21
CA GLU A 94 10.31 -23.70 -18.92
C GLU A 94 10.88 -22.87 -17.76
N LYS A 95 10.22 -21.75 -17.40
CA LYS A 95 10.60 -20.87 -16.30
C LYS A 95 9.78 -21.10 -15.03
N LEU A 96 8.69 -21.89 -15.11
CA LEU A 96 7.90 -22.23 -13.94
C LEU A 96 8.75 -22.95 -12.90
N SER A 97 8.54 -22.60 -11.64
CA SER A 97 9.04 -23.42 -10.54
C SER A 97 8.49 -24.83 -10.67
N HIS A 98 9.28 -25.84 -10.32
CA HIS A 98 8.95 -27.26 -10.48
C HIS A 98 7.64 -27.72 -9.79
N TYR A 99 7.10 -26.88 -8.91
CA TYR A 99 5.87 -27.09 -8.15
C TYR A 99 4.70 -26.21 -8.60
N SER A 100 4.90 -25.31 -9.57
CA SER A 100 3.86 -24.38 -10.02
C SER A 100 3.14 -24.91 -11.26
N LYS A 101 1.81 -25.01 -11.18
CA LYS A 101 0.93 -25.27 -12.34
C LYS A 101 0.87 -24.03 -13.26
N GLY A 102 1.01 -22.84 -12.69
CA GLY A 102 1.04 -21.57 -13.43
C GLY A 102 1.40 -20.42 -12.50
N THR A 103 2.18 -19.46 -13.02
CA THR A 103 2.60 -18.26 -12.29
C THR A 103 2.45 -17.05 -13.19
N VAL A 104 1.82 -16.01 -12.66
CA VAL A 104 1.67 -14.71 -13.30
C VAL A 104 2.29 -13.66 -12.41
N ASP A 105 3.24 -12.90 -12.94
CA ASP A 105 3.79 -11.75 -12.23
C ASP A 105 3.02 -10.49 -12.62
N ILE A 106 2.64 -9.69 -11.64
CA ILE A 106 2.27 -8.29 -11.83
C ILE A 106 3.58 -7.50 -11.88
N GLU A 107 3.87 -6.92 -13.04
CA GLU A 107 5.07 -6.12 -13.26
C GLU A 107 4.71 -4.65 -13.45
N TYR A 108 5.61 -3.77 -13.00
CA TYR A 108 5.53 -2.33 -13.20
C TYR A 108 6.62 -1.81 -14.13
N ARG A 109 6.28 -0.80 -14.93
CA ARG A 109 7.18 -0.14 -15.86
C ARG A 109 8.12 0.85 -15.15
N PHE A 110 9.17 0.34 -14.52
CA PHE A 110 10.19 1.15 -13.85
C PHE A 110 11.13 1.90 -14.82
N ASN A 111 11.23 1.46 -16.08
CA ASN A 111 12.19 1.99 -17.05
C ASN A 111 13.64 1.93 -16.54
N PHE A 112 14.01 0.85 -15.85
CA PHE A 112 15.39 0.65 -15.41
C PHE A 112 16.32 0.45 -16.62
N THR A 113 17.58 0.82 -16.45
CA THR A 113 18.60 0.55 -17.46
C THR A 113 18.71 -0.96 -17.72
N GLY A 114 18.29 -1.40 -18.91
CA GLY A 114 18.36 -2.80 -19.35
C GLY A 114 17.11 -3.65 -19.08
N SER A 115 16.11 -3.14 -18.33
CA SER A 115 14.79 -3.75 -18.21
C SER A 115 13.73 -2.68 -18.02
N GLU A 116 12.77 -2.62 -18.96
CA GLU A 116 11.63 -1.72 -18.87
C GLU A 116 10.72 -2.08 -17.68
N TRP A 117 10.59 -3.38 -17.40
CA TRP A 117 9.64 -3.94 -16.44
C TRP A 117 10.34 -4.55 -15.23
N GLY A 118 9.68 -4.47 -14.07
CA GLY A 118 10.12 -5.11 -12.84
C GLY A 118 8.94 -5.73 -12.09
N GLU A 119 9.13 -6.96 -11.64
CA GLU A 119 8.20 -7.75 -10.83
C GLU A 119 7.89 -7.07 -9.47
N LEU A 120 6.59 -6.89 -9.20
CA LEU A 120 6.08 -6.43 -7.90
C LEU A 120 5.57 -7.58 -7.05
N GLU A 121 4.83 -8.48 -7.68
CA GLU A 121 4.07 -9.53 -7.02
C GLU A 121 3.89 -10.71 -7.95
N GLY A 122 4.27 -11.90 -7.49
CA GLY A 122 4.00 -13.16 -8.19
C GLY A 122 2.74 -13.79 -7.63
N ILE A 123 1.84 -14.24 -8.51
CA ILE A 123 0.66 -15.02 -8.16
C ILE A 123 0.83 -16.42 -8.73
N ALA A 124 1.09 -17.39 -7.86
CA ALA A 124 1.40 -18.77 -8.24
C ALA A 124 0.29 -19.75 -7.82
N ASN A 125 -0.05 -20.69 -8.70
CA ASN A 125 -0.83 -21.88 -8.36
C ASN A 125 0.14 -23.04 -8.11
N ARG A 126 0.31 -23.41 -6.85
CA ARG A 126 1.31 -24.38 -6.37
C ARG A 126 0.75 -25.77 -6.09
N THR A 127 -0.50 -25.98 -6.50
CA THR A 127 -1.26 -27.21 -6.27
C THR A 127 -1.14 -27.70 -4.82
N ASP A 128 -1.05 -29.00 -4.60
CA ASP A 128 -0.85 -29.66 -3.31
C ASP A 128 0.63 -29.78 -2.89
N PHE A 129 1.58 -29.19 -3.63
CA PHE A 129 3.00 -29.46 -3.44
C PHE A 129 3.47 -29.14 -2.01
N ASP A 130 3.09 -27.98 -1.47
CA ASP A 130 3.55 -27.52 -0.17
C ASP A 130 3.05 -28.39 0.97
N LEU A 131 1.73 -28.55 1.09
CA LEU A 131 1.14 -29.37 2.14
C LEU A 131 1.53 -30.85 1.96
N GLY A 132 1.62 -31.34 0.73
CA GLY A 132 1.99 -32.72 0.44
C GLY A 132 3.44 -33.03 0.83
N THR A 133 4.36 -32.11 0.55
CA THR A 133 5.76 -32.23 0.94
C THR A 133 5.90 -32.18 2.47
N HIS A 134 5.26 -31.22 3.13
CA HIS A 134 5.28 -31.14 4.60
C HIS A 134 4.66 -32.36 5.27
N ALA A 135 3.51 -32.84 4.79
CA ALA A 135 2.87 -34.05 5.30
C ALA A 135 3.78 -35.27 5.16
N LYS A 136 4.40 -35.46 3.98
CA LYS A 136 5.31 -36.58 3.71
C LYS A 136 6.53 -36.59 4.63
N HIS A 137 7.13 -35.43 4.88
CA HIS A 137 8.36 -35.33 5.68
C HIS A 137 8.11 -35.26 7.19
N SER A 138 6.94 -34.77 7.63
CA SER A 138 6.58 -34.69 9.06
C SER A 138 5.80 -35.91 9.57
N GLY A 139 5.16 -36.67 8.68
CA GLY A 139 4.24 -37.75 9.04
C GLY A 139 2.88 -37.29 9.55
N GLN A 140 2.59 -35.98 9.54
CA GLN A 140 1.29 -35.43 9.93
C GLN A 140 0.33 -35.40 8.76
N ASP A 141 -0.95 -35.73 9.00
CA ASP A 141 -2.00 -35.59 7.99
C ASP A 141 -2.46 -34.13 7.90
N LEU A 142 -2.16 -33.48 6.77
CA LEU A 142 -2.57 -32.12 6.46
C LEU A 142 -3.76 -32.06 5.49
N SER A 143 -4.45 -33.18 5.26
CA SER A 143 -5.67 -33.19 4.46
C SER A 143 -6.84 -32.53 5.19
N TYR A 144 -7.72 -31.90 4.42
CA TYR A 144 -8.97 -31.32 4.89
C TYR A 144 -10.13 -32.32 4.66
N PHE A 145 -11.04 -32.42 5.62
CA PHE A 145 -12.26 -33.22 5.50
C PHE A 145 -13.47 -32.31 5.33
N ASP A 146 -14.05 -32.32 4.13
CA ASP A 146 -15.28 -31.61 3.83
C ASP A 146 -16.49 -32.47 4.25
N GLN A 147 -17.17 -32.03 5.31
CA GLN A 147 -18.34 -32.71 5.85
C GLN A 147 -19.55 -32.65 4.91
N ALA A 148 -19.68 -31.60 4.07
CA ALA A 148 -20.82 -31.45 3.17
C ALA A 148 -20.71 -32.39 1.97
N ALA A 149 -19.50 -32.54 1.42
CA ALA A 149 -19.22 -33.48 0.34
C ALA A 149 -18.84 -34.90 0.84
N ASN A 150 -18.62 -35.06 2.15
CA ASN A 150 -18.15 -36.30 2.79
C ASN A 150 -16.87 -36.86 2.14
N GLU A 151 -15.90 -35.97 1.89
CA GLU A 151 -14.66 -36.31 1.20
C GLU A 151 -13.45 -35.69 1.90
N ARG A 152 -12.29 -36.32 1.69
CA ARG A 152 -11.00 -35.86 2.22
C ARG A 152 -10.09 -35.54 1.05
N TYR A 153 -9.52 -34.35 1.04
CA TYR A 153 -8.59 -33.91 0.01
C TYR A 153 -7.45 -33.10 0.61
N LEU A 154 -6.35 -33.00 -0.12
CA LEU A 154 -5.27 -32.10 0.21
C LEU A 154 -5.53 -30.76 -0.51
N PRO A 155 -5.73 -29.64 0.23
CA PRO A 155 -6.02 -28.37 -0.42
C PRO A 155 -4.88 -27.94 -1.36
N TYR A 156 -5.26 -27.32 -2.46
CA TYR A 156 -4.31 -26.64 -3.34
C TYR A 156 -4.00 -25.26 -2.80
N VAL A 157 -2.84 -24.71 -3.13
CA VAL A 157 -2.38 -23.41 -2.65
C VAL A 157 -2.24 -22.42 -3.81
N ILE A 158 -2.96 -21.30 -3.71
CA ILE A 158 -2.73 -20.10 -4.53
C ILE A 158 -1.97 -19.09 -3.69
N GLU A 159 -0.81 -18.67 -4.18
CA GLU A 159 0.10 -17.78 -3.46
C GLU A 159 0.24 -16.44 -4.18
N PRO A 160 -0.42 -15.38 -3.70
CA PRO A 160 0.00 -14.01 -3.96
C PRO A 160 1.16 -13.62 -3.04
N ALA A 161 2.30 -13.29 -3.64
CA ALA A 161 3.53 -12.93 -2.93
C ALA A 161 4.04 -11.56 -3.41
N ALA A 162 3.75 -10.51 -2.66
CA ALA A 162 4.14 -9.13 -2.97
C ALA A 162 5.42 -8.71 -2.25
N GLY A 163 6.32 -8.04 -2.97
CA GLY A 163 7.47 -7.37 -2.37
C GLY A 163 7.08 -6.00 -1.82
N LEU A 164 6.85 -5.87 -0.51
CA LEU A 164 6.38 -4.63 0.13
C LEU A 164 7.26 -3.42 -0.22
N SER A 165 8.58 -3.58 -0.16
CA SER A 165 9.53 -2.51 -0.49
C SER A 165 9.46 -2.09 -1.96
N ARG A 166 9.17 -3.03 -2.88
CA ARG A 166 8.98 -2.73 -4.31
C ARG A 166 7.64 -2.04 -4.56
N SER A 167 6.58 -2.47 -3.88
CA SER A 167 5.28 -1.79 -3.95
C SER A 167 5.40 -0.34 -3.46
N LEU A 168 6.10 -0.10 -2.33
CA LEU A 168 6.39 1.26 -1.85
C LEU A 168 7.13 2.11 -2.89
N MET A 169 8.21 1.56 -3.48
CA MET A 169 8.94 2.25 -4.55
C MET A 169 8.03 2.63 -5.71
N THR A 170 7.16 1.71 -6.10
CA THR A 170 6.22 1.89 -7.21
C THR A 170 5.28 3.04 -6.95
N PHE A 171 4.63 3.08 -5.78
CA PHE A 171 3.73 4.17 -5.42
C PHE A 171 4.45 5.52 -5.36
N LEU A 172 5.71 5.56 -4.92
CA LEU A 172 6.51 6.79 -4.93
C LEU A 172 6.84 7.26 -6.36
N VAL A 173 7.24 6.34 -7.24
CA VAL A 173 7.57 6.66 -8.65
C VAL A 173 6.33 7.10 -9.41
N GLU A 174 5.22 6.39 -9.24
CA GLU A 174 3.95 6.72 -9.89
C GLU A 174 3.39 8.07 -9.42
N ALA A 175 3.45 8.35 -8.12
CA ALA A 175 2.94 9.58 -7.54
C ALA A 175 3.81 10.81 -7.86
N TYR A 176 5.09 10.62 -8.21
CA TYR A 176 6.01 11.71 -8.48
C TYR A 176 5.62 12.49 -9.72
N GLN A 177 5.32 13.77 -9.53
CA GLN A 177 5.03 14.70 -10.61
C GLN A 177 5.71 16.04 -10.38
N GLU A 178 5.97 16.73 -11.49
CA GLU A 178 6.39 18.13 -11.49
C GLU A 178 5.37 18.96 -12.26
N ASP A 179 4.82 19.98 -11.61
CA ASP A 179 3.87 20.92 -12.23
C ASP A 179 4.22 22.37 -11.88
N GLU A 180 3.31 23.30 -12.18
CA GLU A 180 3.44 24.72 -11.88
C GLU A 180 2.44 25.14 -10.82
N ALA A 181 2.89 25.93 -9.85
CA ALA A 181 2.01 26.47 -8.82
C ALA A 181 2.27 27.97 -8.58
N PRO A 182 1.24 28.76 -8.28
CA PRO A 182 1.37 30.20 -8.09
C PRO A 182 2.37 30.57 -7.00
N ASN A 183 3.09 31.66 -7.22
CA ASN A 183 4.01 32.24 -6.25
C ASN A 183 3.47 33.58 -5.71
N THR A 184 4.04 34.04 -4.60
CA THR A 184 3.59 35.27 -3.91
C THR A 184 3.98 36.56 -4.66
N LYS A 185 4.62 36.45 -5.83
CA LYS A 185 5.07 37.57 -6.66
C LYS A 185 4.26 37.72 -7.96
N GLY A 186 3.18 36.95 -8.13
CA GLY A 186 2.31 37.03 -9.31
C GLY A 186 2.79 36.21 -10.51
N GLY A 187 3.71 35.26 -10.31
CA GLY A 187 4.15 34.29 -11.32
C GLY A 187 3.89 32.85 -10.87
N VAL A 188 4.47 31.88 -11.59
CA VAL A 188 4.41 30.45 -11.26
C VAL A 188 5.82 29.94 -10.96
N ASP A 189 5.92 29.05 -9.96
CA ASP A 189 7.14 28.33 -9.64
C ASP A 189 6.90 26.83 -9.87
N LYS A 190 7.92 26.16 -10.42
CA LYS A 190 7.95 24.70 -10.54
C LYS A 190 7.71 24.06 -9.17
N ARG A 191 6.81 23.09 -9.12
CA ARG A 191 6.43 22.33 -7.93
C ARG A 191 6.77 20.87 -8.15
N THR A 192 7.46 20.27 -7.19
CA THR A 192 7.49 18.82 -7.05
C THR A 192 6.37 18.40 -6.11
N VAL A 193 5.59 17.40 -6.50
CA VAL A 193 4.47 16.89 -5.71
C VAL A 193 4.43 15.37 -5.78
N LEU A 194 4.18 14.73 -4.64
CA LEU A 194 3.82 13.32 -4.58
C LEU A 194 2.29 13.21 -4.52
N ARG A 195 1.66 12.83 -5.64
CA ARG A 195 0.22 12.61 -5.74
C ARG A 195 -0.21 11.25 -5.18
N LEU A 196 0.24 10.93 -3.98
CA LEU A 196 -0.11 9.67 -3.30
C LEU A 196 -1.62 9.61 -3.06
N ASP A 197 -2.20 8.42 -3.20
CA ASP A 197 -3.55 8.17 -2.68
C ASP A 197 -3.59 8.57 -1.18
N PRO A 198 -4.64 9.27 -0.71
CA PRO A 198 -4.73 9.69 0.70
C PRO A 198 -4.52 8.55 1.71
N ARG A 199 -4.87 7.30 1.36
CA ARG A 199 -4.65 6.10 2.19
C ARG A 199 -3.16 5.79 2.37
N LEU A 200 -2.35 6.06 1.34
CA LEU A 200 -0.90 5.85 1.36
C LEU A 200 -0.10 7.04 1.90
N ALA A 201 -0.68 8.24 1.93
CA ALA A 201 0.02 9.43 2.38
C ALA A 201 0.52 9.27 3.84
N PRO A 202 1.82 9.50 4.13
CA PRO A 202 2.38 9.30 5.46
C PRO A 202 1.82 10.30 6.47
N VAL A 203 1.57 11.54 6.02
CA VAL A 203 0.92 12.60 6.78
C VAL A 203 -0.42 12.88 6.12
N LYS A 204 -1.51 12.85 6.89
CA LYS A 204 -2.88 13.03 6.34
C LYS A 204 -3.27 14.48 6.23
N ALA A 205 -2.82 15.29 7.19
CA ALA A 205 -2.92 16.73 7.11
C ALA A 205 -1.78 17.42 7.86
N ALA A 206 -1.48 18.66 7.46
CA ALA A 206 -0.52 19.51 8.15
C ALA A 206 -1.19 20.78 8.65
N VAL A 207 -1.00 21.14 9.92
CA VAL A 207 -1.53 22.38 10.49
C VAL A 207 -0.46 23.46 10.50
N LEU A 208 -0.72 24.56 9.81
CA LEU A 208 0.25 25.59 9.46
C LEU A 208 -0.25 26.98 9.88
N PRO A 209 0.31 27.64 10.90
CA PRO A 209 -0.09 29.03 11.20
C PRO A 209 0.37 29.98 10.09
N LEU A 210 -0.41 30.98 9.70
CA LEU A 210 -0.05 31.90 8.60
C LEU A 210 1.34 32.52 8.78
N SER A 211 1.69 32.86 10.02
CA SER A 211 3.02 33.31 10.43
C SER A 211 3.36 32.80 11.83
N ARG A 212 4.65 32.86 12.20
CA ARG A 212 5.10 32.58 13.56
C ARG A 212 4.77 33.77 14.46
N ASN A 213 3.53 33.78 14.95
CA ASN A 213 2.96 34.85 15.76
C ASN A 213 2.44 34.27 17.09
N ALA A 214 2.57 35.04 18.18
CA ALA A 214 2.19 34.61 19.52
C ALA A 214 0.69 34.27 19.67
N ASP A 215 -0.17 34.84 18.82
CA ASP A 215 -1.61 34.62 18.84
C ASP A 215 -2.02 33.43 17.97
N LEU A 216 -1.33 33.19 16.84
CA LEU A 216 -1.65 32.10 15.90
C LEU A 216 -1.03 30.76 16.28
N SER A 217 0.24 30.77 16.69
CA SER A 217 1.00 29.55 16.94
C SER A 217 0.38 28.66 18.04
N PRO A 218 -0.12 29.17 19.17
CA PRO A 218 -0.80 28.33 20.17
C PRO A 218 -2.07 27.67 19.63
N LYS A 219 -2.95 28.43 18.97
CA LYS A 219 -4.19 27.92 18.38
C LYS A 219 -3.91 26.82 17.34
N ALA A 220 -2.90 27.01 16.49
CA ALA A 220 -2.49 26.01 15.51
C ALA A 220 -1.91 24.75 16.15
N LYS A 221 -1.15 24.87 17.26
CA LYS A 221 -0.64 23.71 18.00
C LYS A 221 -1.75 22.93 18.69
N ASP A 222 -2.72 23.61 19.28
CA ASP A 222 -3.87 22.98 19.91
C ASP A 222 -4.72 22.24 18.88
N LEU A 223 -4.99 22.87 17.72
CA LEU A 223 -5.69 22.22 16.61
C LEU A 223 -4.94 20.98 16.11
N ALA A 224 -3.62 21.08 15.90
CA ALA A 224 -2.80 19.95 15.51
C ALA A 224 -2.88 18.81 16.54
N LYS A 225 -2.81 19.14 17.83
CA LYS A 225 -2.90 18.17 18.93
C LYS A 225 -4.25 17.46 18.94
N ASP A 226 -5.34 18.17 18.67
CA ASP A 226 -6.67 17.58 18.60
C ASP A 226 -6.83 16.64 17.39
N LEU A 227 -6.39 17.06 16.20
CA LEU A 227 -6.43 16.22 15.01
C LEU A 227 -5.52 14.97 15.11
N ARG A 228 -4.41 15.04 15.86
CA ARG A 228 -3.52 13.89 16.13
C ARG A 228 -4.20 12.74 16.87
N LYS A 229 -5.36 12.96 17.49
CA LYS A 229 -6.14 11.89 18.12
C LYS A 229 -6.71 10.91 17.09
N HIS A 230 -6.77 11.29 15.82
CA HIS A 230 -7.42 10.54 14.75
C HIS A 230 -6.51 10.24 13.57
N TRP A 231 -5.56 11.12 13.25
CA TRP A 231 -4.70 10.96 12.07
C TRP A 231 -3.24 11.29 12.36
N ASN A 232 -2.34 10.88 11.46
CA ASN A 232 -0.97 11.39 11.46
C ASN A 232 -0.95 12.83 10.95
N ILE A 233 -0.65 13.77 11.84
CA ILE A 233 -0.71 15.21 11.58
C ILE A 233 0.65 15.85 11.81
N ASP A 234 1.11 16.59 10.81
CA ASP A 234 2.31 17.40 10.90
C ASP A 234 1.99 18.84 11.37
N PHE A 235 2.98 19.51 11.97
CA PHE A 235 2.88 20.91 12.35
C PHE A 235 4.16 21.65 11.99
N ASP A 236 4.02 22.81 11.35
CA ASP A 236 5.17 23.60 10.91
C ASP A 236 4.88 25.11 10.91
N ASP A 237 5.65 25.87 11.68
CA ASP A 237 5.60 27.34 11.76
C ASP A 237 6.82 28.03 11.14
N SER A 238 7.69 27.28 10.45
CA SER A 238 8.94 27.78 9.90
C SER A 238 8.77 28.32 8.47
N GLY A 239 9.23 29.56 8.24
CA GLY A 239 9.21 30.18 6.92
C GLY A 239 7.81 30.63 6.43
N ALA A 240 7.77 31.18 5.21
CA ALA A 240 6.52 31.65 4.62
C ALA A 240 5.54 30.50 4.35
N ILE A 241 4.23 30.77 4.42
CA ILE A 241 3.18 29.76 4.23
C ILE A 241 3.32 28.99 2.91
N GLY A 242 3.66 29.68 1.81
CA GLY A 242 3.88 29.05 0.51
C GLY A 242 5.01 28.01 0.53
N ARG A 243 6.11 28.27 1.26
CA ARG A 243 7.20 27.29 1.40
C ARG A 243 6.77 26.06 2.22
N ARG A 244 5.87 26.26 3.18
CA ARG A 244 5.30 25.17 3.99
C ARG A 244 4.39 24.29 3.15
N TYR A 245 3.52 24.87 2.33
CA TYR A 245 2.75 24.11 1.36
C TYR A 245 3.65 23.29 0.42
N ARG A 246 4.76 23.87 -0.10
CA ARG A 246 5.68 23.12 -0.97
C ARG A 246 6.30 21.90 -0.28
N ARG A 247 6.75 22.03 0.97
CA ARG A 247 7.28 20.88 1.74
C ARG A 247 6.24 19.77 1.92
N GLN A 248 4.98 20.16 2.12
CA GLN A 248 3.88 19.21 2.30
C GLN A 248 3.46 18.56 0.97
N ASP A 249 3.47 19.31 -0.13
CA ASP A 249 3.27 18.79 -1.49
C ASP A 249 4.37 17.76 -1.84
N GLU A 250 5.64 18.04 -1.51
CA GLU A 250 6.80 17.16 -1.74
C GLU A 250 6.71 15.82 -0.99
N ILE A 251 6.05 15.77 0.17
CA ILE A 251 5.85 14.51 0.94
C ILE A 251 4.46 13.90 0.74
N GLY A 252 3.65 14.50 -0.14
CA GLY A 252 2.35 14.01 -0.56
C GLY A 252 1.21 14.18 0.44
N THR A 253 1.33 15.11 1.39
CA THR A 253 0.27 15.42 2.37
C THR A 253 -0.99 15.91 1.65
N PRO A 254 -2.15 15.23 1.79
CA PRO A 254 -3.38 15.58 1.05
C PRO A 254 -3.95 16.95 1.42
N TYR A 255 -3.90 17.34 2.70
CA TYR A 255 -4.55 18.56 3.20
C TYR A 255 -3.60 19.42 4.03
N CYS A 256 -3.48 20.71 3.69
CA CYS A 256 -2.82 21.70 4.53
C CYS A 256 -3.87 22.62 5.16
N ILE A 257 -3.85 22.77 6.48
CA ILE A 257 -4.83 23.51 7.27
C ILE A 257 -4.16 24.76 7.80
N THR A 258 -4.57 25.92 7.30
CA THR A 258 -3.97 27.20 7.65
C THR A 258 -4.77 27.92 8.72
N VAL A 259 -4.08 28.31 9.78
CA VAL A 259 -4.60 29.14 10.88
C VAL A 259 -4.09 30.57 10.68
N ASP A 260 -4.98 31.47 10.29
CA ASP A 260 -4.71 32.89 10.00
C ASP A 260 -5.35 33.81 11.05
N PHE A 261 -5.18 35.12 10.90
CA PHE A 261 -5.74 36.10 11.84
C PHE A 261 -7.27 36.10 11.83
N GLU A 262 -7.90 35.87 10.68
CA GLU A 262 -9.36 35.71 10.57
C GLU A 262 -9.84 34.52 11.42
N THR A 263 -9.03 33.47 11.57
CA THR A 263 -9.36 32.30 12.40
C THR A 263 -9.66 32.68 13.86
N LEU A 264 -9.02 33.74 14.37
CA LEU A 264 -9.23 34.23 15.73
C LEU A 264 -10.58 34.94 15.91
N GLU A 265 -11.18 35.40 14.80
CA GLU A 265 -12.45 36.12 14.77
C GLU A 265 -13.62 35.20 14.40
N ASP A 266 -13.46 34.36 13.38
CA ASP A 266 -14.53 33.54 12.79
C ASP A 266 -14.54 32.07 13.24
N HIS A 267 -13.51 31.64 13.99
CA HIS A 267 -13.32 30.24 14.42
C HIS A 267 -13.38 29.24 13.25
N ALA A 268 -12.84 29.64 12.10
CA ALA A 268 -12.68 28.80 10.91
C ALA A 268 -11.23 28.80 10.42
N VAL A 269 -10.86 27.77 9.67
CA VAL A 269 -9.53 27.58 9.09
C VAL A 269 -9.61 27.43 7.58
N THR A 270 -8.53 27.76 6.89
CA THR A 270 -8.44 27.57 5.45
C THR A 270 -7.80 26.22 5.14
N VAL A 271 -8.54 25.31 4.53
CA VAL A 271 -8.04 23.99 4.13
C VAL A 271 -7.67 24.03 2.66
N ARG A 272 -6.40 23.75 2.35
CA ARG A 272 -5.86 23.60 1.00
C ARG A 272 -5.73 22.12 0.65
N GLU A 273 -6.32 21.70 -0.46
CA GLU A 273 -6.15 20.36 -1.04
C GLU A 273 -4.92 20.32 -1.96
N ARG A 274 -4.11 19.26 -1.87
CA ARG A 274 -2.80 19.13 -2.53
C ARG A 274 -2.88 19.21 -4.05
N ASP A 275 -3.80 18.45 -4.65
CA ASP A 275 -3.78 18.13 -6.07
C ASP A 275 -4.32 19.27 -6.92
N SER A 276 -5.47 19.81 -6.54
CA SER A 276 -6.15 20.95 -7.15
C SER A 276 -5.63 22.29 -6.66
N MET A 277 -4.97 22.33 -5.50
CA MET A 277 -4.56 23.55 -4.79
C MET A 277 -5.72 24.45 -4.35
N ASN A 278 -6.96 23.96 -4.45
CA ASN A 278 -8.15 24.68 -4.02
C ASN A 278 -8.13 24.90 -2.51
N GLN A 279 -8.65 26.06 -2.10
CA GLN A 279 -8.73 26.47 -0.70
C GLN A 279 -10.20 26.65 -0.32
N GLU A 280 -10.58 26.07 0.82
CA GLU A 280 -11.93 26.14 1.37
C GLU A 280 -11.89 26.63 2.83
N ARG A 281 -12.77 27.56 3.20
CA ARG A 281 -12.88 28.05 4.58
C ARG A 281 -13.82 27.15 5.37
N ILE A 282 -13.31 26.44 6.37
CA ILE A 282 -14.03 25.42 7.14
C ILE A 282 -14.06 25.80 8.61
N SER A 283 -15.24 25.81 9.23
CA SER A 283 -15.36 25.98 10.69
C SER A 283 -14.56 24.90 11.42
N ILE A 284 -13.82 25.29 12.46
CA ILE A 284 -13.03 24.35 13.28
C ILE A 284 -13.92 23.24 13.86
N ASP A 285 -15.16 23.56 14.23
CA ASP A 285 -16.10 22.59 14.80
C ASP A 285 -16.53 21.51 13.79
N GLY A 286 -16.51 21.83 12.48
CA GLY A 286 -16.84 20.91 11.38
C GLY A 286 -15.63 20.21 10.76
N LEU A 287 -14.41 20.65 11.07
CA LEU A 287 -13.19 20.23 10.39
C LEU A 287 -12.92 18.73 10.49
N GLN A 288 -13.11 18.14 11.66
CA GLN A 288 -12.89 16.71 11.87
C GLN A 288 -13.80 15.87 10.97
N ARG A 289 -15.08 16.26 10.86
CA ARG A 289 -16.03 15.58 9.98
C ARG A 289 -15.64 15.72 8.50
N TRP A 290 -15.29 16.94 8.11
CA TRP A 290 -14.87 17.25 6.73
C TRP A 290 -13.67 16.41 6.31
N LEU A 291 -12.68 16.24 7.20
CA LEU A 291 -11.51 15.39 6.98
C LEU A 291 -11.88 13.91 6.94
N ALA A 292 -12.71 13.42 7.87
CA ALA A 292 -13.11 12.02 7.94
C ALA A 292 -13.83 11.54 6.66
N GLU A 293 -14.68 12.37 6.07
CA GLU A 293 -15.38 12.07 4.80
C GLU A 293 -14.42 11.92 3.62
N ARG A 294 -13.24 12.56 3.68
CA ARG A 294 -12.24 12.62 2.61
C ARG A 294 -11.01 11.72 2.83
N LEU A 295 -10.83 11.24 4.06
CA LEU A 295 -9.75 10.37 4.47
C LEU A 295 -10.29 8.96 4.80
N LEU A 296 -11.40 8.54 4.18
CA LEU A 296 -11.94 7.20 4.37
C LEU A 296 -10.90 6.14 3.95
N GLY A 297 -10.59 5.23 4.88
CA GLY A 297 -9.58 4.19 4.68
C GLY A 297 -8.13 4.64 4.90
N ALA A 298 -7.90 5.92 5.24
CA ALA A 298 -6.59 6.50 5.52
C ALA A 298 -6.28 6.57 7.01
#